data_AF-A0A959X1A5-F1
#
_entry.id   AF-A0A959X1A5-F1
#
_cell.length_a   1.000
_cell.length_b   1.000
_cell.length_c   1.000
_cell.angle_alpha   90.00
_cell.angle_beta   90.00
_cell.angle_gamma   90.00
#
_symmetry.space_group_name_H-M   'P 1'
#
loop_
_entity.id
_entity.type
_entity.pdbx_description
1 polymer ?
#
loop_
_entity_poly.entity_id
_entity_poly.type
_entity_poly.pdbx_seq_one_letter_code
_entity_poly.pdbx_strand_id
1 'polypeptide(L)'
;MDGSTSYTSTTLRNSLLAAIQDNDYTWVRTQDYVTYYGGDQDHYDHHAVAFLARDATGYYTNDCVLSSYLGYGDFLLNGAWPANIASSDLTRKTSIFTTYAKYDDEVDISEYQQRGWLARQYVIAINGDAAAANAGLDQTVTAGSTVTLNGTGSTGVSGLTYNWSQTSGTTVALSSTSASTATFTPTTAGSYVFTLTATSGGTSSTDSVTITVTGASAASSSSAPSTSASSSGSSSALSNLAMVGATVTQSSEVAGQEGKKAVDGVAKGYPGYDSNEWSTDGGGAGSWITLTWNTPVTLSKVVLYDRPNSNDRITAGTLVFSDGSSVAVGQLNNDGSATTVSFTARTVTSVQLQITKVASKTENVGLAEFEAWGTAASTAPSTTTSAPTTAAPTTTAPSTTAPSTTAPTTTAPTTTAPTTTAPTTSAPSTATNVARQSTVKVTASSQQSSSKAAKAVDGVISGYPADATKEWATDRGKAGSWITLTWSSAVTVNKIVLYDRPNLDDQVLSGTLVFSDGSTIAVGQLNNDGTATTVSFDPKKITSVQFKVDSVSSSTYEVGLAEFEVYASQ
;
A
#
# COMPACT_ATOMS: atom_id res chain seq x y z
N MET A 1 -35.75 16.27 2.07
CA MET A 1 -36.30 15.17 1.25
C MET A 1 -37.47 14.47 1.96
N ASP A 2 -37.52 14.48 3.29
CA ASP A 2 -38.60 13.89 4.10
C ASP A 2 -39.50 14.94 4.81
N GLY A 3 -39.25 16.24 4.61
CA GLY A 3 -39.99 17.33 5.24
C GLY A 3 -39.63 17.58 6.71
N SER A 4 -38.59 16.93 7.24
CA SER A 4 -38.13 17.14 8.62
C SER A 4 -37.43 18.50 8.78
N THR A 5 -37.58 19.12 9.96
CA THR A 5 -36.90 20.37 10.33
C THR A 5 -35.57 20.14 11.06
N SER A 6 -35.15 18.88 11.21
CA SER A 6 -33.94 18.50 11.93
C SER A 6 -33.37 17.21 11.33
N TYR A 7 -32.05 17.12 11.26
CA TYR A 7 -31.35 15.95 10.75
C TYR A 7 -30.23 15.51 11.70
N THR A 8 -29.89 14.24 11.63
CA THR A 8 -28.71 13.65 12.27
C THR A 8 -27.68 13.29 11.18
N SER A 9 -26.42 13.11 11.58
CA SER A 9 -25.39 12.62 10.66
C SER A 9 -25.77 11.27 10.01
N THR A 10 -26.45 10.39 10.76
CA THR A 10 -26.94 9.10 10.25
C THR A 10 -28.06 9.26 9.24
N THR A 11 -29.04 10.13 9.50
CA THR A 11 -30.15 10.36 8.54
C THR A 11 -29.66 11.02 7.25
N LEU A 12 -28.62 11.87 7.32
CA LEU A 12 -27.96 12.43 6.14
C LEU A 12 -27.25 11.34 5.31
N ARG A 13 -26.43 10.49 5.95
CA ARG A 13 -25.77 9.36 5.26
C ARG A 13 -26.78 8.43 4.59
N ASN A 14 -27.84 8.08 5.30
CA ASN A 14 -28.87 7.19 4.76
C ASN A 14 -29.62 7.84 3.58
N SER A 15 -29.87 9.15 3.64
CA SER A 15 -30.50 9.87 2.53
C SER A 15 -29.59 9.92 1.29
N LEU A 16 -28.29 10.13 1.49
CA LEU A 16 -27.30 10.08 0.40
C LEU A 16 -27.19 8.68 -0.20
N LEU A 17 -27.11 7.65 0.63
CA LEU A 17 -27.10 6.26 0.18
C LEU A 17 -28.36 5.92 -0.62
N ALA A 18 -29.54 6.30 -0.12
CA ALA A 18 -30.80 6.10 -0.84
C ALA A 18 -30.79 6.82 -2.19
N ALA A 19 -30.33 8.07 -2.25
CA ALA A 19 -30.22 8.79 -3.53
C ALA A 19 -29.27 8.11 -4.53
N ILE A 20 -28.17 7.52 -4.05
CA ILE A 20 -27.23 6.73 -4.87
C ILE A 20 -27.90 5.46 -5.38
N GLN A 21 -28.55 4.71 -4.48
CA GLN A 21 -29.20 3.44 -4.77
C GLN A 21 -30.40 3.58 -5.71
N ASP A 22 -31.29 4.53 -5.44
CA ASP A 22 -32.54 4.73 -6.19
C ASP A 22 -32.31 5.10 -7.65
N ASN A 23 -31.14 5.66 -7.96
CA ASN A 23 -30.75 6.06 -9.31
C ASN A 23 -29.67 5.15 -9.92
N ASP A 24 -29.23 4.12 -9.20
CA ASP A 24 -28.14 3.22 -9.58
C ASP A 24 -26.89 3.98 -10.08
N TYR A 25 -26.49 5.02 -9.36
CA TYR A 25 -25.37 5.85 -9.81
C TYR A 25 -24.05 5.05 -9.78
N THR A 26 -23.42 4.93 -10.94
CA THR A 26 -22.12 4.27 -11.09
C THR A 26 -20.93 5.19 -10.83
N TRP A 27 -21.19 6.48 -10.58
CA TRP A 27 -20.16 7.46 -10.28
C TRP A 27 -20.67 8.57 -9.36
N VAL A 28 -20.13 8.63 -8.14
CA VAL A 28 -20.36 9.69 -7.16
C VAL A 28 -19.19 10.67 -7.19
N ARG A 29 -19.48 11.97 -7.26
CA ARG A 29 -18.46 13.03 -7.25
C ARG A 29 -18.73 14.00 -6.12
N THR A 30 -17.69 14.36 -5.37
CA THR A 30 -17.80 15.25 -4.20
C THR A 30 -16.74 16.37 -4.23
N GLN A 31 -16.91 17.38 -3.36
CA GLN A 31 -15.86 18.36 -3.02
C GLN A 31 -14.73 17.72 -2.20
N ASP A 32 -13.66 18.47 -1.89
CA ASP A 32 -12.40 17.94 -1.35
C ASP A 32 -12.54 17.18 -0.02
N TYR A 33 -11.69 16.17 0.14
CA TYR A 33 -11.46 15.43 1.37
C TYR A 33 -9.98 15.01 1.55
N VAL A 34 -9.04 15.48 0.71
CA VAL A 34 -7.62 15.05 0.76
C VAL A 34 -7.07 15.23 2.17
N THR A 35 -7.46 16.32 2.83
CA THR A 35 -6.99 16.62 4.18
C THR A 35 -8.11 16.52 5.21
N TYR A 36 -7.73 16.37 6.47
CA TYR A 36 -8.69 16.49 7.56
C TYR A 36 -9.13 17.94 7.72
N TYR A 37 -10.28 18.18 8.37
CA TYR A 37 -10.77 19.51 8.70
C TYR A 37 -9.65 20.45 9.19
N GLY A 38 -9.50 21.60 8.51
CA GLY A 38 -8.50 22.62 8.83
C GLY A 38 -7.07 22.28 8.42
N GLY A 39 -6.85 21.16 7.71
CA GLY A 39 -5.56 20.74 7.14
C GLY A 39 -5.27 21.32 5.75
N ASP A 40 -6.30 21.86 5.09
CA ASP A 40 -6.23 22.67 3.89
C ASP A 40 -6.98 23.98 4.13
N GLN A 41 -6.82 24.94 3.21
CA GLN A 41 -7.59 26.18 3.21
C GLN A 41 -9.03 25.95 2.71
N ASP A 42 -9.51 24.70 2.63
CA ASP A 42 -10.86 24.41 2.19
C ASP A 42 -11.87 24.60 3.32
N HIS A 43 -13.12 24.86 2.96
CA HIS A 43 -14.18 25.11 3.93
C HIS A 43 -14.64 23.82 4.61
N TYR A 44 -15.01 23.94 5.90
CA TYR A 44 -15.43 22.79 6.71
C TYR A 44 -16.69 22.09 6.15
N ASP A 45 -17.59 22.80 5.50
CA ASP A 45 -18.77 22.22 4.87
C ASP A 45 -18.43 21.35 3.65
N HIS A 46 -17.40 21.70 2.86
CA HIS A 46 -16.92 20.88 1.75
C HIS A 46 -16.41 19.52 2.24
N HIS A 47 -15.55 19.54 3.25
CA HIS A 47 -15.07 18.35 3.94
C HIS A 47 -16.21 17.52 4.52
N ALA A 48 -17.18 18.17 5.17
CA ALA A 48 -18.31 17.48 5.77
C ALA A 48 -19.16 16.73 4.73
N VAL A 49 -19.46 17.38 3.61
CA VAL A 49 -20.17 16.75 2.49
C VAL A 49 -19.35 15.59 1.92
N ALA A 50 -18.04 15.75 1.77
CA ALA A 50 -17.18 14.72 1.20
C ALA A 50 -17.04 13.48 2.09
N PHE A 51 -16.90 13.66 3.41
CA PHE A 51 -16.89 12.54 4.35
C PHE A 51 -18.25 11.82 4.39
N LEU A 52 -19.37 12.55 4.36
CA LEU A 52 -20.70 11.96 4.32
C LEU A 52 -20.92 11.17 3.01
N ALA A 53 -20.50 11.70 1.86
CA ALA A 53 -20.59 11.03 0.57
C ALA A 53 -19.71 9.78 0.51
N ARG A 54 -18.49 9.83 1.05
CA ARG A 54 -17.60 8.67 1.18
C ARG A 54 -18.23 7.58 2.04
N ASP A 55 -18.70 7.94 3.24
CA ASP A 55 -19.32 6.98 4.15
C ASP A 55 -20.54 6.33 3.51
N ALA A 56 -21.42 7.12 2.86
CA ALA A 56 -22.58 6.60 2.16
C ALA A 56 -22.18 5.64 1.01
N THR A 57 -21.22 6.05 0.17
CA THR A 57 -20.74 5.22 -0.94
C THR A 57 -20.10 3.92 -0.43
N GLY A 58 -19.45 3.91 0.74
CA GLY A 58 -18.91 2.69 1.35
C GLY A 58 -19.96 1.62 1.67
N TYR A 59 -21.24 1.99 1.82
CA TYR A 59 -22.35 1.06 2.01
C TYR A 59 -23.08 0.72 0.70
N TYR A 60 -22.68 1.31 -0.43
CA TYR A 60 -23.26 1.01 -1.73
C TYR A 60 -22.60 -0.21 -2.36
N THR A 61 -23.39 -1.26 -2.62
CA THR A 61 -22.89 -2.58 -3.02
C THR A 61 -22.68 -2.75 -4.52
N ASN A 62 -23.24 -1.87 -5.34
CA ASN A 62 -23.04 -1.92 -6.79
C ASN A 62 -21.73 -1.25 -7.19
N ASP A 63 -21.32 -1.50 -8.43
CA ASP A 63 -20.13 -0.92 -9.02
C ASP A 63 -20.23 0.61 -9.05
N CYS A 64 -19.34 1.27 -8.31
CA CYS A 64 -19.37 2.72 -8.19
C CYS A 64 -17.97 3.30 -8.05
N VAL A 65 -17.68 4.35 -8.83
CA VAL A 65 -16.50 5.18 -8.65
C VAL A 65 -16.85 6.35 -7.74
N LEU A 66 -16.06 6.55 -6.69
CA LEU A 66 -16.08 7.79 -5.91
C LEU A 66 -14.87 8.64 -6.31
N SER A 67 -15.11 9.86 -6.78
CA SER A 67 -14.03 10.82 -7.08
C SER A 67 -14.25 12.14 -6.36
N SER A 68 -13.16 12.78 -5.96
CA SER A 68 -13.21 14.10 -5.36
C SER A 68 -12.71 15.15 -6.33
N TYR A 69 -13.28 16.34 -6.24
CA TYR A 69 -12.66 17.55 -6.76
C TYR A 69 -11.64 18.05 -5.75
N LEU A 70 -10.58 18.69 -6.25
CA LEU A 70 -9.64 19.38 -5.38
C LEU A 70 -10.38 20.52 -4.65
N GLY A 71 -9.85 21.03 -3.54
CA GLY A 71 -10.43 22.11 -2.74
C GLY A 71 -9.90 23.50 -3.09
N TYR A 72 -10.30 24.51 -2.32
CA TYR A 72 -10.09 25.94 -2.62
C TYR A 72 -8.68 26.50 -2.31
N GLY A 73 -7.78 25.68 -1.74
CA GLY A 73 -6.50 26.17 -1.24
C GLY A 73 -5.41 26.49 -2.28
N ASP A 74 -4.34 27.14 -1.81
CA ASP A 74 -3.10 27.49 -2.53
C ASP A 74 -2.39 26.31 -3.25
N PHE A 75 -2.90 25.09 -3.13
CA PHE A 75 -2.50 23.93 -3.95
C PHE A 75 -2.57 24.23 -5.46
N LEU A 76 -3.45 25.15 -5.87
CA LEU A 76 -3.55 25.63 -7.25
C LEU A 76 -2.42 26.57 -7.67
N LEU A 77 -1.85 27.34 -6.73
CA LEU A 77 -0.78 28.32 -7.02
C LEU A 77 0.63 27.70 -6.97
N ASN A 78 0.78 26.55 -6.31
CA ASN A 78 2.07 25.87 -6.14
C ASN A 78 2.33 24.69 -7.09
N GLY A 79 1.44 24.42 -8.07
CA GLY A 79 1.67 23.41 -9.11
C GLY A 79 1.76 21.96 -8.63
N ALA A 80 1.34 21.67 -7.39
CA ALA A 80 1.45 20.35 -6.76
C ALA A 80 0.54 19.28 -7.39
N TRP A 81 -0.53 19.71 -8.08
CA TRP A 81 -1.48 18.82 -8.74
C TRP A 81 -1.71 19.27 -10.19
N PRO A 82 -1.28 18.49 -11.19
CA PRO A 82 -1.53 18.84 -12.59
C PRO A 82 -3.02 18.75 -12.89
N ALA A 83 -3.49 19.57 -13.84
CA ALA A 83 -4.81 19.36 -14.42
C ALA A 83 -4.88 17.94 -15.01
N ASN A 84 -6.01 17.27 -14.85
CA ASN A 84 -6.18 15.88 -15.28
C ASN A 84 -7.58 15.53 -15.77
N ILE A 85 -8.43 16.56 -15.96
CA ILE A 85 -9.71 16.45 -16.66
C ILE A 85 -9.85 17.55 -17.70
N ALA A 86 -10.46 17.20 -18.82
CA ALA A 86 -10.64 18.08 -19.96
C ALA A 86 -11.98 17.82 -20.67
N SER A 87 -12.23 18.52 -21.77
CA SER A 87 -13.35 18.24 -22.69
C SER A 87 -14.72 18.06 -22.00
N SER A 88 -15.39 16.92 -22.18
CA SER A 88 -16.75 16.68 -21.71
C SER A 88 -16.86 16.61 -20.19
N ASP A 89 -15.84 16.09 -19.51
CA ASP A 89 -15.84 15.95 -18.06
C ASP A 89 -15.64 17.31 -17.37
N LEU A 90 -14.73 18.14 -17.91
CA LEU A 90 -14.60 19.53 -17.46
C LEU A 90 -15.88 20.33 -17.72
N THR A 91 -16.53 20.12 -18.86
CA THR A 91 -17.81 20.78 -19.19
C THR A 91 -18.92 20.37 -18.21
N ARG A 92 -19.07 19.07 -17.96
CA ARG A 92 -20.06 18.55 -17.01
C ARG A 92 -19.83 19.11 -15.61
N LYS A 93 -18.57 19.10 -15.14
CA LYS A 93 -18.20 19.64 -13.83
C LYS A 93 -18.48 21.13 -13.73
N THR A 94 -18.14 21.90 -14.76
CA THR A 94 -18.44 23.33 -14.83
C THR A 94 -19.94 23.60 -14.76
N SER A 95 -20.76 22.80 -15.46
CA SER A 95 -22.22 22.94 -15.45
C SER A 95 -22.84 22.65 -14.07
N ILE A 96 -22.37 21.60 -13.38
CA ILE A 96 -22.80 21.27 -12.02
C ILE A 96 -22.47 22.43 -11.07
N PHE A 97 -21.23 22.90 -11.11
CA PHE A 97 -20.77 23.97 -10.22
C PHE A 97 -21.49 25.30 -10.52
N THR A 98 -21.72 25.63 -11.79
CA THR A 98 -22.53 26.81 -12.19
C THR A 98 -23.98 26.72 -11.74
N THR A 99 -24.54 25.50 -11.63
CA THR A 99 -25.89 25.30 -11.13
C THR A 99 -25.97 25.53 -9.63
N TYR A 100 -24.98 25.04 -8.87
CA TYR A 100 -24.85 25.29 -7.43
C TYR A 100 -24.65 26.78 -7.12
N ALA A 101 -23.77 27.46 -7.86
CA ALA A 101 -23.41 28.87 -7.67
C ALA A 101 -24.61 29.85 -7.69
N LYS A 102 -25.75 29.45 -8.25
CA LYS A 102 -26.98 30.28 -8.26
C LYS A 102 -27.66 30.39 -6.89
N TYR A 103 -27.26 29.56 -5.93
CA TYR A 103 -27.82 29.49 -4.59
C TYR A 103 -26.85 29.96 -3.51
N ASP A 104 -25.69 30.46 -3.92
CA ASP A 104 -24.61 30.89 -3.04
C ASP A 104 -24.02 32.20 -3.58
N ASP A 105 -24.44 33.32 -2.98
CA ASP A 105 -24.08 34.66 -3.43
C ASP A 105 -22.58 34.97 -3.21
N GLU A 106 -21.84 34.10 -2.50
CA GLU A 106 -20.40 34.23 -2.27
C GLU A 106 -19.56 33.55 -3.38
N VAL A 107 -20.18 32.81 -4.31
CA VAL A 107 -19.47 32.06 -5.36
C VAL A 107 -19.30 32.89 -6.64
N ASP A 108 -18.08 33.35 -6.93
CA ASP A 108 -17.70 33.91 -8.24
C ASP A 108 -17.17 32.83 -9.20
N ILE A 109 -18.07 32.32 -10.04
CA ILE A 109 -17.77 31.30 -11.07
C ILE A 109 -16.59 31.69 -11.99
N SER A 110 -16.41 32.98 -12.27
CA SER A 110 -15.41 33.47 -13.23
C SER A 110 -14.01 33.38 -12.66
N GLU A 111 -13.85 33.61 -11.35
CA GLU A 111 -12.59 33.44 -10.63
C GLU A 111 -12.17 31.97 -10.64
N TYR A 112 -13.09 31.06 -10.31
CA TYR A 112 -12.79 29.64 -10.18
C TYR A 112 -12.41 28.96 -11.50
N GLN A 113 -13.03 29.39 -12.60
CA GLN A 113 -12.64 28.96 -13.94
C GLN A 113 -11.23 29.45 -14.29
N GLN A 114 -10.88 30.70 -13.98
CA GLN A 114 -9.54 31.25 -14.24
C GLN A 114 -8.44 30.57 -13.44
N ARG A 115 -8.74 30.16 -12.19
CA ARG A 115 -7.80 29.41 -11.34
C ARG A 115 -7.57 27.97 -11.81
N GLY A 116 -8.33 27.50 -12.81
CA GLY A 116 -8.22 26.14 -13.37
C GLY A 116 -8.60 25.03 -12.39
N TRP A 117 -9.21 25.38 -11.26
CA TRP A 117 -9.59 24.47 -10.18
C TRP A 117 -10.46 23.31 -10.67
N LEU A 118 -11.45 23.64 -11.50
CA LEU A 118 -12.37 22.67 -12.06
C LEU A 118 -11.66 21.65 -12.96
N ALA A 119 -10.46 21.92 -13.47
CA ALA A 119 -9.70 20.99 -14.32
C ALA A 119 -8.98 19.85 -13.56
N ARG A 120 -9.26 19.68 -12.25
CA ARG A 120 -8.59 18.70 -11.38
C ARG A 120 -9.59 17.84 -10.61
N GLN A 121 -9.39 16.52 -10.64
CA GLN A 121 -10.12 15.56 -9.82
C GLN A 121 -9.20 14.40 -9.42
N TYR A 122 -9.59 13.58 -8.46
CA TYR A 122 -8.87 12.35 -8.15
C TYR A 122 -9.85 11.27 -7.68
N VAL A 123 -9.53 10.01 -7.99
CA VAL A 123 -10.35 8.87 -7.57
C VAL A 123 -10.04 8.54 -6.11
N ILE A 124 -11.08 8.48 -5.30
CA ILE A 124 -11.04 8.25 -3.85
C ILE A 124 -11.12 6.76 -3.56
N ALA A 125 -12.11 6.13 -4.16
CA ALA A 125 -12.49 4.75 -3.91
C ALA A 125 -13.22 4.20 -5.14
N ILE A 126 -13.12 2.89 -5.30
CA ILE A 126 -13.86 2.14 -6.30
C ILE A 126 -14.51 0.96 -5.58
N ASN A 127 -15.83 0.86 -5.70
CA ASN A 127 -16.59 -0.28 -5.21
C ASN A 127 -16.86 -1.23 -6.37
N GLY A 128 -16.85 -2.53 -6.05
CA GLY A 128 -17.07 -3.58 -7.05
C GLY A 128 -16.08 -3.46 -8.20
N ASP A 129 -16.51 -3.83 -9.41
CA ASP A 129 -15.68 -3.91 -10.62
C ASP A 129 -15.59 -2.58 -11.40
N ALA A 130 -16.03 -1.45 -10.83
CA ALA A 130 -16.15 -0.19 -11.58
C ALA A 130 -14.82 0.29 -12.20
N ALA A 131 -14.94 0.98 -13.34
CA ALA A 131 -13.82 1.59 -14.04
C ALA A 131 -13.99 3.12 -14.09
N ALA A 132 -12.89 3.86 -13.97
CA ALA A 132 -12.85 5.30 -14.22
C ALA A 132 -11.91 5.56 -15.39
N ALA A 133 -12.44 5.93 -16.55
CA ALA A 133 -11.62 6.32 -17.69
C ALA A 133 -11.02 7.70 -17.49
N ASN A 134 -9.77 7.88 -17.92
CA ASN A 134 -9.10 9.17 -18.01
C ASN A 134 -8.31 9.22 -19.31
N ALA A 135 -8.75 10.03 -20.26
CA ALA A 135 -8.14 10.18 -21.59
C ALA A 135 -6.97 11.18 -21.62
N GLY A 136 -6.67 11.81 -20.47
CA GLY A 136 -5.65 12.84 -20.33
C GLY A 136 -6.14 14.23 -20.72
N LEU A 137 -5.21 15.19 -20.68
CA LEU A 137 -5.49 16.58 -21.04
C LEU A 137 -5.57 16.81 -22.54
N ASP A 138 -6.37 17.80 -22.93
CA ASP A 138 -6.38 18.35 -24.28
C ASP A 138 -4.99 18.87 -24.67
N GLN A 139 -4.61 18.69 -25.94
CA GLN A 139 -3.29 19.03 -26.44
C GLN A 139 -3.38 20.02 -27.60
N THR A 140 -2.37 20.90 -27.72
CA THR A 140 -2.17 21.72 -28.91
C THR A 140 -0.82 21.39 -29.52
N VAL A 141 -0.82 21.01 -30.80
CA VAL A 141 0.38 20.61 -31.54
C VAL A 141 0.42 21.25 -32.93
N THR A 142 1.56 21.15 -33.60
CA THR A 142 1.70 21.54 -35.01
C THR A 142 1.50 20.32 -35.91
N ALA A 143 0.92 20.52 -37.10
CA ALA A 143 0.83 19.46 -38.09
C ALA A 143 2.20 18.84 -38.38
N GLY A 144 2.26 17.51 -38.39
CA GLY A 144 3.49 16.71 -38.53
C GLY A 144 4.15 16.29 -37.21
N SER A 145 3.74 16.84 -36.07
CA SER A 145 4.21 16.41 -34.75
C SER A 145 3.56 15.09 -34.31
N THR A 146 4.31 14.20 -33.67
CA THR A 146 3.73 13.00 -33.04
C THR A 146 2.93 13.39 -31.80
N VAL A 147 1.67 12.96 -31.75
CA VAL A 147 0.75 13.12 -30.63
C VAL A 147 0.68 11.81 -29.85
N THR A 148 0.63 11.91 -28.52
CA THR A 148 0.42 10.76 -27.63
C THR A 148 -0.90 10.92 -26.90
N LEU A 149 -1.85 10.01 -27.15
CA LEU A 149 -3.04 9.81 -26.33
C LEU A 149 -2.63 9.02 -25.09
N ASN A 150 -2.95 9.51 -23.90
CA ASN A 150 -2.50 8.93 -22.65
C ASN A 150 -3.66 8.58 -21.72
N GLY A 151 -3.90 7.28 -21.59
CA GLY A 151 -5.00 6.70 -20.83
C GLY A 151 -4.57 6.22 -19.44
N THR A 152 -3.30 6.35 -19.08
CA THR A 152 -2.73 5.72 -17.87
C THR A 152 -3.27 6.28 -16.57
N GLY A 153 -3.99 7.40 -16.61
CA GLY A 153 -4.73 7.93 -15.45
C GLY A 153 -6.04 7.18 -15.17
N SER A 154 -6.42 6.21 -16.01
CA SER A 154 -7.62 5.40 -15.80
C SER A 154 -7.42 4.43 -14.64
N THR A 155 -8.49 4.15 -13.90
CA THR A 155 -8.46 3.25 -12.74
C THR A 155 -9.55 2.18 -12.83
N GLY A 156 -9.31 1.05 -12.17
CA GLY A 156 -10.23 -0.08 -12.09
C GLY A 156 -9.63 -1.17 -11.21
N VAL A 157 -10.47 -1.97 -10.56
CA VAL A 157 -10.01 -2.94 -9.54
C VAL A 157 -9.64 -4.31 -10.12
N SER A 158 -10.13 -4.65 -11.32
CA SER A 158 -10.08 -5.99 -11.89
C SER A 158 -9.84 -5.92 -13.39
N GLY A 159 -8.62 -6.25 -13.85
CA GLY A 159 -8.31 -6.41 -15.27
C GLY A 159 -8.59 -5.19 -16.15
N LEU A 160 -8.09 -4.01 -15.76
CA LEU A 160 -8.29 -2.75 -16.50
C LEU A 160 -7.81 -2.85 -17.96
N THR A 161 -8.70 -2.58 -18.91
CA THR A 161 -8.44 -2.56 -20.35
C THR A 161 -8.84 -1.23 -20.97
N TYR A 162 -8.27 -0.93 -22.15
CA TYR A 162 -8.40 0.35 -22.82
C TYR A 162 -8.95 0.15 -24.23
N ASN A 163 -9.75 1.11 -24.71
CA ASN A 163 -10.17 1.18 -26.10
C ASN A 163 -10.32 2.64 -26.55
N TRP A 164 -9.40 3.09 -27.39
CA TRP A 164 -9.39 4.40 -28.02
C TRP A 164 -10.21 4.38 -29.31
N SER A 165 -11.12 5.33 -29.42
CA SER A 165 -11.90 5.58 -30.64
C SER A 165 -11.76 7.04 -31.05
N GLN A 166 -11.44 7.30 -32.30
CA GLN A 166 -11.53 8.65 -32.85
C GLN A 166 -12.99 8.95 -33.17
N THR A 167 -13.54 10.00 -32.56
CA THR A 167 -14.95 10.38 -32.67
C THR A 167 -15.18 11.64 -33.49
N SER A 168 -14.14 12.45 -33.75
CA SER A 168 -14.21 13.63 -34.60
C SER A 168 -12.87 13.99 -35.27
N GLY A 169 -12.93 14.81 -36.32
CA GLY A 169 -11.77 15.28 -37.11
C GLY A 169 -11.37 14.36 -38.26
N THR A 170 -10.32 14.73 -38.99
CA THR A 170 -9.77 13.92 -40.09
C THR A 170 -9.25 12.58 -39.55
N THR A 171 -9.58 11.46 -40.18
CA THR A 171 -9.16 10.13 -39.68
C THR A 171 -7.64 9.99 -39.64
N VAL A 172 -7.12 9.48 -38.53
CA VAL A 172 -5.70 9.14 -38.35
C VAL A 172 -5.54 7.68 -37.94
N ALA A 173 -4.39 7.09 -38.27
CA ALA A 173 -4.04 5.76 -37.79
C ALA A 173 -3.40 5.87 -36.39
N LEU A 174 -4.02 5.24 -35.40
CA LEU A 174 -3.43 5.07 -34.07
C LEU A 174 -2.43 3.90 -34.10
N SER A 175 -1.33 4.02 -33.36
CA SER A 175 -0.38 2.92 -33.17
C SER A 175 -1.00 1.71 -32.46
N SER A 176 -2.02 1.94 -31.62
CA SER A 176 -2.89 0.91 -31.06
C SER A 176 -4.20 1.55 -30.61
N THR A 177 -5.33 0.84 -30.74
CA THR A 177 -6.59 1.25 -30.12
C THR A 177 -6.73 0.69 -28.70
N SER A 178 -6.03 -0.39 -28.34
CA SER A 178 -6.24 -1.09 -27.06
C SER A 178 -5.14 -0.88 -26.01
N ALA A 179 -4.13 -0.07 -26.33
CA ALA A 179 -3.04 0.25 -25.42
C ALA A 179 -3.43 1.40 -24.47
N SER A 180 -2.85 1.38 -23.27
CA SER A 180 -3.00 2.48 -22.30
C SER A 180 -2.43 3.79 -22.81
N THR A 181 -1.47 3.76 -23.74
CA THR A 181 -1.03 4.90 -24.52
C THR A 181 -1.07 4.58 -26.01
N ALA A 182 -1.52 5.52 -26.82
CA ALA A 182 -1.58 5.41 -28.27
C ALA A 182 -0.94 6.64 -28.91
N THR A 183 -0.37 6.49 -30.10
CA THR A 183 0.28 7.59 -30.81
C THR A 183 -0.24 7.72 -32.23
N PHE A 184 -0.22 8.95 -32.75
CA PHE A 184 -0.50 9.24 -34.15
C PHE A 184 0.21 10.51 -34.59
N THR A 185 0.24 10.78 -35.90
CA THR A 185 0.86 11.99 -36.47
C THR A 185 -0.14 12.68 -37.41
N PRO A 186 -0.81 13.76 -36.98
CA PRO A 186 -1.75 14.48 -37.84
C PRO A 186 -1.00 15.33 -38.87
N THR A 187 -1.43 15.29 -40.14
CA THR A 187 -0.83 16.08 -41.23
C THR A 187 -1.66 17.30 -41.61
N THR A 188 -2.89 17.42 -41.09
CA THR A 188 -3.83 18.48 -41.43
C THR A 188 -4.15 19.28 -40.17
N ALA A 189 -4.19 20.61 -40.29
CA ALA A 189 -4.66 21.46 -39.20
C ALA A 189 -6.16 21.23 -38.95
N GLY A 190 -6.58 21.23 -37.69
CA GLY A 190 -7.97 20.95 -37.30
C GLY A 190 -8.10 20.46 -35.86
N SER A 191 -9.33 20.20 -35.45
CA SER A 191 -9.63 19.60 -34.14
C SER A 191 -9.93 18.11 -34.31
N TYR A 192 -9.28 17.28 -33.49
CA TYR A 192 -9.43 15.83 -33.46
C TYR A 192 -9.90 15.44 -32.06
N VAL A 193 -10.96 14.64 -31.96
CA VAL A 193 -11.49 14.18 -30.67
C VAL A 193 -11.36 12.67 -30.58
N PHE A 194 -10.81 12.21 -29.46
CA PHE A 194 -10.68 10.78 -29.15
C PHE A 194 -11.40 10.48 -27.84
N THR A 195 -12.12 9.37 -27.83
CA THR A 195 -12.78 8.84 -26.63
C THR A 195 -12.04 7.57 -26.20
N LEU A 196 -11.59 7.55 -24.95
CA LEU A 196 -11.09 6.36 -24.28
C LEU A 196 -12.26 5.66 -23.58
N THR A 197 -12.45 4.38 -23.85
CA THR A 197 -13.26 3.49 -23.01
C THR A 197 -12.33 2.66 -22.14
N ALA A 198 -12.48 2.78 -20.82
CA ALA A 198 -11.80 1.93 -19.85
C ALA A 198 -12.77 0.87 -19.34
N THR A 199 -12.38 -0.41 -19.32
CA THR A 199 -13.22 -1.51 -18.82
C THR A 199 -12.49 -2.26 -17.72
N SER A 200 -13.17 -2.51 -16.60
CA SER A 200 -12.68 -3.29 -15.46
C SER A 200 -13.80 -4.24 -15.03
N GLY A 201 -13.47 -5.52 -14.81
CA GLY A 201 -14.40 -6.56 -14.36
C GLY A 201 -15.72 -6.70 -15.13
N GLY A 202 -15.81 -6.17 -16.35
CA GLY A 202 -17.02 -6.18 -17.19
C GLY A 202 -17.79 -4.85 -17.22
N THR A 203 -17.49 -3.92 -16.32
CA THR A 203 -18.01 -2.54 -16.31
C THR A 203 -17.11 -1.59 -17.08
N SER A 204 -17.72 -0.63 -17.80
CA SER A 204 -17.00 0.31 -18.65
C SER A 204 -17.34 1.77 -18.36
N SER A 205 -16.34 2.64 -18.42
CA SER A 205 -16.45 4.11 -18.37
C SER A 205 -15.79 4.72 -19.61
N THR A 206 -16.17 5.95 -19.96
CA THR A 206 -15.56 6.70 -21.05
C THR A 206 -15.07 8.09 -20.63
N ASP A 207 -13.97 8.54 -21.21
CA ASP A 207 -13.48 9.93 -21.14
C ASP A 207 -12.97 10.37 -22.52
N SER A 208 -12.89 11.67 -22.80
CA SER A 208 -12.46 12.19 -24.10
C SER A 208 -11.37 13.25 -24.01
N VAL A 209 -10.52 13.27 -25.04
CA VAL A 209 -9.43 14.24 -25.20
C VAL A 209 -9.52 14.91 -26.57
N THR A 210 -9.31 16.22 -26.59
CA THR A 210 -9.30 17.05 -27.80
C THR A 210 -7.86 17.43 -28.17
N ILE A 211 -7.48 17.16 -29.41
CA ILE A 211 -6.18 17.52 -29.99
C ILE A 211 -6.40 18.63 -31.01
N THR A 212 -5.89 19.83 -30.69
CA THR A 212 -5.90 20.99 -31.59
C THR A 212 -4.61 21.02 -32.40
N VAL A 213 -4.73 20.79 -33.70
CA VAL A 213 -3.59 20.79 -34.64
C VAL A 213 -3.55 22.13 -35.37
N THR A 214 -2.48 22.87 -35.18
CA THR A 214 -2.21 24.13 -35.87
C THR A 214 -1.41 23.88 -37.16
N GLY A 215 -1.57 24.76 -38.16
CA GLY A 215 -0.84 24.64 -39.43
C GLY A 215 0.67 24.72 -39.23
N ALA A 216 1.44 23.94 -40.00
CA ALA A 216 2.89 24.04 -39.99
C ALA A 216 3.33 25.44 -40.44
N SER A 217 3.98 26.18 -39.55
CA SER A 217 4.57 27.48 -39.92
C SER A 217 5.67 27.23 -40.94
N ALA A 218 5.53 27.80 -42.14
CA ALA A 218 6.57 27.81 -43.16
C ALA A 218 7.69 28.77 -42.73
N ALA A 219 8.54 28.33 -41.80
CA ALA A 219 9.75 29.06 -41.42
C ALA A 219 10.92 28.59 -42.29
N SER A 220 11.41 29.54 -43.08
CA SER A 220 12.55 29.51 -43.99
C SER A 220 13.84 28.96 -43.39
N SER A 221 14.57 28.25 -44.26
CA SER A 221 15.84 27.58 -44.05
C SER A 221 16.97 28.45 -43.47
N SER A 222 17.63 27.97 -42.41
CA SER A 222 19.09 28.06 -42.28
C SER A 222 19.66 26.94 -41.41
N SER A 223 20.64 26.26 -41.98
CA SER A 223 21.41 25.08 -41.60
C SER A 223 22.21 25.10 -40.29
N ALA A 224 22.28 23.95 -39.59
CA ALA A 224 23.52 23.22 -39.28
C ALA A 224 23.20 21.79 -38.74
N PRO A 225 24.01 20.76 -39.03
CA PRO A 225 23.68 19.36 -38.75
C PRO A 225 24.24 18.89 -37.40
N SER A 226 23.49 18.06 -36.69
CA SER A 226 24.08 17.08 -35.77
C SER A 226 23.53 15.69 -36.09
N THR A 227 24.45 14.83 -36.51
CA THR A 227 24.25 13.41 -36.70
C THR A 227 24.23 12.73 -35.34
N SER A 228 23.14 12.06 -34.99
CA SER A 228 23.18 10.93 -34.07
C SER A 228 22.26 9.83 -34.62
N ALA A 229 22.92 8.73 -34.97
CA ALA A 229 22.31 7.52 -35.46
C ALA A 229 21.47 6.85 -34.38
N SER A 230 20.39 6.23 -34.88
CA SER A 230 19.57 5.18 -34.27
C SER A 230 20.29 4.32 -33.23
N SER A 231 19.68 4.22 -32.04
CA SER A 231 19.61 2.95 -31.33
C SER A 231 18.13 2.60 -31.11
N SER A 232 17.64 1.72 -31.98
CA SER A 232 16.48 0.88 -31.74
C SER A 232 16.68 0.09 -30.44
N GLY A 233 15.88 0.40 -29.42
CA GLY A 233 15.78 -0.34 -28.19
C GLY A 233 14.35 -0.28 -27.69
N SER A 234 13.64 -1.40 -27.81
CA SER A 234 12.31 -1.64 -27.24
C SER A 234 12.32 -1.30 -25.75
N SER A 235 11.89 -0.11 -25.35
CA SER A 235 11.76 0.28 -23.95
C SER A 235 10.34 -0.02 -23.47
N SER A 236 10.18 -1.18 -22.84
CA SER A 236 9.09 -1.40 -21.89
C SER A 236 9.09 -0.26 -20.87
N ALA A 237 8.00 0.52 -20.81
CA ALA A 237 7.90 1.66 -19.92
C ALA A 237 8.11 1.21 -18.47
N LEU A 238 9.15 1.75 -17.84
CA LEU A 238 9.46 1.49 -16.44
C LEU A 238 8.41 2.21 -15.57
N SER A 239 7.89 1.54 -14.55
CA SER A 239 7.01 2.12 -13.53
C SER A 239 7.76 2.20 -12.20
N ASN A 240 7.39 3.13 -11.31
CA ASN A 240 7.87 3.12 -9.93
C ASN A 240 7.15 2.00 -9.15
N LEU A 241 7.85 0.89 -8.92
CA LEU A 241 7.34 -0.29 -8.23
C LEU A 241 7.46 -0.18 -6.70
N ALA A 242 8.08 0.88 -6.18
CA ALA A 242 8.18 1.11 -4.75
C ALA A 242 6.82 1.49 -4.12
N MET A 243 6.07 2.39 -4.78
CA MET A 243 4.73 2.83 -4.34
C MET A 243 3.68 1.72 -4.47
N VAL A 244 3.84 0.81 -5.43
CA VAL A 244 2.81 -0.16 -5.80
C VAL A 244 3.41 -1.56 -5.76
N GLY A 245 3.34 -2.18 -4.59
CA GLY A 245 3.64 -3.60 -4.42
C GLY A 245 4.94 -3.93 -3.68
N ALA A 246 5.70 -2.94 -3.21
CA ALA A 246 6.79 -3.17 -2.27
C ALA A 246 6.30 -3.07 -0.82
N THR A 247 6.66 -4.04 0.02
CA THR A 247 6.64 -3.87 1.48
C THR A 247 7.97 -3.26 1.92
N VAL A 248 7.93 -2.28 2.83
CA VAL A 248 9.12 -1.60 3.34
C VAL A 248 9.52 -2.12 4.72
N THR A 249 10.82 -2.35 4.91
CA THR A 249 11.43 -2.59 6.22
C THR A 249 12.68 -1.74 6.36
N GLN A 250 13.04 -1.37 7.58
CA GLN A 250 14.10 -0.42 7.87
C GLN A 250 14.81 -0.77 9.19
N SER A 251 16.01 -0.24 9.37
CA SER A 251 16.84 -0.49 10.56
C SER A 251 16.31 0.15 11.84
N SER A 252 15.75 1.36 11.72
CA SER A 252 15.23 2.19 12.81
C SER A 252 14.27 3.25 12.23
N GLU A 253 13.41 3.82 13.05
CA GLU A 253 12.51 4.90 12.66
C GLU A 253 12.19 5.86 13.83
N VAL A 254 12.09 7.15 13.53
CA VAL A 254 11.45 8.15 14.40
C VAL A 254 9.93 8.00 14.27
N ALA A 255 9.20 8.13 15.37
CA ALA A 255 7.73 8.09 15.33
C ALA A 255 7.17 9.15 14.37
N GLY A 256 6.31 8.73 13.44
CA GLY A 256 5.76 9.61 12.40
C GLY A 256 6.64 9.75 11.14
N GLN A 257 7.84 9.17 11.13
CA GLN A 257 8.78 9.17 10.00
C GLN A 257 9.17 7.72 9.62
N GLU A 258 8.16 6.86 9.49
CA GLU A 258 8.36 5.42 9.28
C GLU A 258 8.85 5.10 7.85
N GLY A 259 9.47 3.94 7.65
CA GLY A 259 10.02 3.54 6.34
C GLY A 259 9.05 3.64 5.16
N LYS A 260 7.75 3.41 5.38
CA LYS A 260 6.69 3.53 4.35
C LYS A 260 6.56 4.94 3.76
N LYS A 261 7.05 5.96 4.46
CA LYS A 261 7.01 7.35 4.02
C LYS A 261 8.01 7.63 2.91
N ALA A 262 9.15 6.93 2.92
CA ALA A 262 10.09 6.99 1.80
C ALA A 262 9.58 6.30 0.52
N VAL A 263 8.32 5.86 0.43
CA VAL A 263 7.72 5.33 -0.80
C VAL A 263 6.31 5.85 -1.00
N ASP A 264 5.96 6.98 -0.36
CA ASP A 264 4.60 7.53 -0.39
C ASP A 264 4.37 8.46 -1.59
N GLY A 265 5.40 8.66 -2.42
CA GLY A 265 5.38 9.52 -3.59
C GLY A 265 5.65 11.00 -3.26
N VAL A 266 6.00 11.32 -2.01
CA VAL A 266 6.28 12.68 -1.56
C VAL A 266 7.78 12.86 -1.32
N ALA A 267 8.49 13.37 -2.33
CA ALA A 267 9.92 13.67 -2.26
C ALA A 267 10.27 14.92 -1.40
N LYS A 268 9.55 15.19 -0.31
CA LYS A 268 9.78 16.30 0.62
C LYS A 268 9.94 15.76 2.03
N GLY A 269 10.88 16.32 2.78
CA GLY A 269 11.19 15.89 4.14
C GLY A 269 11.40 17.06 5.12
N TYR A 270 11.98 16.76 6.28
CA TYR A 270 12.36 17.74 7.30
C TYR A 270 13.29 18.82 6.69
N PRO A 271 13.11 20.11 7.01
CA PRO A 271 12.38 20.63 8.18
C PRO A 271 10.89 20.94 8.01
N GLY A 272 10.35 20.91 6.79
CA GLY A 272 8.97 21.34 6.53
C GLY A 272 7.94 20.22 6.38
N TYR A 273 8.41 19.00 6.09
CA TYR A 273 7.57 17.84 5.74
C TYR A 273 8.12 16.58 6.41
N ASP A 274 8.53 16.68 7.67
CA ASP A 274 9.13 15.60 8.43
C ASP A 274 8.20 14.39 8.58
N SER A 275 6.88 14.57 8.52
CA SER A 275 5.90 13.47 8.48
C SER A 275 5.79 12.71 7.13
N ASN A 276 6.54 13.13 6.10
CA ASN A 276 6.57 12.53 4.75
C ASN A 276 7.90 11.86 4.42
N GLU A 277 8.83 11.78 5.36
CA GLU A 277 10.11 11.11 5.14
C GLU A 277 10.24 9.88 6.02
N TRP A 278 11.14 8.98 5.64
CA TRP A 278 11.73 8.05 6.58
C TRP A 278 12.91 8.70 7.26
N SER A 279 13.00 8.58 8.59
CA SER A 279 14.18 8.99 9.36
C SER A 279 14.44 8.00 10.47
N THR A 280 15.71 7.68 10.72
CA THR A 280 16.12 6.80 11.81
C THR A 280 16.08 7.51 13.17
N ASP A 281 15.79 6.78 14.26
CA ASP A 281 15.98 7.29 15.62
C ASP A 281 17.45 7.13 16.03
N GLY A 282 18.23 8.20 15.93
CA GLY A 282 19.65 8.28 16.26
C GLY A 282 20.60 7.52 15.32
N GLY A 283 20.15 7.17 14.11
CA GLY A 283 20.89 6.32 13.18
C GLY A 283 21.84 7.07 12.25
N GLY A 284 22.97 6.44 11.91
CA GLY A 284 23.99 6.96 10.98
C GLY A 284 24.46 5.91 9.97
N ALA A 285 25.75 5.88 9.67
CA ALA A 285 26.34 4.81 8.84
C ALA A 285 26.04 3.42 9.43
N GLY A 286 25.62 2.48 8.59
CA GLY A 286 25.11 1.16 9.01
C GLY A 286 23.58 1.04 9.00
N SER A 287 22.85 2.17 8.95
CA SER A 287 21.39 2.16 8.77
C SER A 287 20.99 1.66 7.39
N TRP A 288 19.77 1.12 7.27
CA TRP A 288 19.29 0.53 6.03
C TRP A 288 17.77 0.64 5.87
N ILE A 289 17.32 0.64 4.61
CA ILE A 289 15.92 0.55 4.20
C ILE A 289 15.80 -0.44 3.02
N THR A 290 14.80 -1.31 3.06
CA THR A 290 14.60 -2.42 2.11
C THR A 290 13.21 -2.40 1.53
N LEU A 291 13.13 -2.41 0.20
CA LEU A 291 11.91 -2.66 -0.56
C LEU A 291 11.85 -4.14 -0.92
N THR A 292 10.72 -4.80 -0.65
CA THR A 292 10.50 -6.23 -0.94
C THR A 292 9.22 -6.45 -1.72
N TRP A 293 9.29 -7.18 -2.82
CA TRP A 293 8.16 -7.55 -3.67
C TRP A 293 7.82 -9.04 -3.52
N ASN A 294 6.53 -9.36 -3.48
CA ASN A 294 6.05 -10.75 -3.38
C ASN A 294 6.25 -11.54 -4.69
N THR A 295 6.41 -10.83 -5.81
CA THR A 295 6.74 -11.40 -7.13
C THR A 295 8.01 -10.74 -7.65
N PRO A 296 8.87 -11.46 -8.40
CA PRO A 296 10.07 -10.86 -8.97
C PRO A 296 9.73 -9.66 -9.87
N VAL A 297 10.52 -8.61 -9.77
CA VAL A 297 10.43 -7.39 -10.59
C VAL A 297 11.75 -7.14 -11.30
N THR A 298 11.71 -6.65 -12.53
CA THR A 298 12.92 -6.27 -13.26
C THR A 298 13.20 -4.78 -13.06
N LEU A 299 14.18 -4.44 -12.23
CA LEU A 299 14.59 -3.06 -11.95
C LEU A 299 15.78 -2.66 -12.82
N SER A 300 15.82 -1.40 -13.25
CA SER A 300 16.98 -0.84 -13.99
C SER A 300 17.43 0.53 -13.47
N LYS A 301 16.65 1.16 -12.59
CA LYS A 301 16.95 2.47 -12.03
C LYS A 301 16.33 2.60 -10.64
N VAL A 302 17.05 3.24 -9.73
CA VAL A 302 16.53 3.72 -8.45
C VAL A 302 16.70 5.24 -8.40
N VAL A 303 15.75 5.95 -7.79
CA VAL A 303 15.86 7.39 -7.53
C VAL A 303 15.72 7.61 -6.03
N LEU A 304 16.71 8.26 -5.42
CA LEU A 304 16.78 8.50 -3.99
C LEU A 304 16.74 10.00 -3.72
N TYR A 305 15.98 10.38 -2.70
CA TYR A 305 15.82 11.75 -2.26
C TYR A 305 16.27 11.82 -0.81
N ASP A 306 17.34 12.58 -0.54
CA ASP A 306 17.84 12.78 0.82
C ASP A 306 16.85 13.62 1.64
N ARG A 307 17.06 13.68 2.96
CA ARG A 307 16.32 14.62 3.80
C ARG A 307 16.80 16.05 3.48
N PRO A 308 15.92 17.01 3.21
CA PRO A 308 16.30 18.36 2.78
C PRO A 308 16.75 19.25 3.95
N ASN A 309 17.73 18.79 4.75
CA ASN A 309 18.26 19.51 5.90
C ASN A 309 19.79 19.55 5.92
N SER A 310 20.37 20.48 6.68
CA SER A 310 21.82 20.73 6.65
C SER A 310 22.69 19.74 7.42
N ASN A 311 22.08 18.79 8.16
CA ASN A 311 22.77 17.94 9.12
C ASN A 311 22.79 16.48 8.66
N ASP A 312 21.64 15.96 8.22
CA ASP A 312 21.39 14.54 8.02
C ASP A 312 21.56 14.13 6.56
N ARG A 313 22.81 14.09 6.09
CA ARG A 313 23.12 13.80 4.69
C ARG A 313 23.73 12.43 4.49
N ILE A 314 23.20 11.68 3.54
CA ILE A 314 23.84 10.45 3.04
C ILE A 314 24.97 10.82 2.08
N THR A 315 26.21 10.41 2.41
CA THR A 315 27.39 10.69 1.57
C THR A 315 27.90 9.47 0.81
N ALA A 316 27.52 8.26 1.22
CA ALA A 316 27.67 7.04 0.42
C ALA A 316 26.73 5.92 0.90
N GLY A 317 26.35 5.04 -0.02
CA GLY A 317 25.58 3.84 0.26
C GLY A 317 25.85 2.73 -0.74
N THR A 318 25.14 1.62 -0.59
CA THR A 318 25.18 0.48 -1.51
C THR A 318 23.76 -0.07 -1.65
N LEU A 319 23.28 -0.20 -2.89
CA LEU A 319 22.09 -0.99 -3.19
C LEU A 319 22.49 -2.47 -3.20
N VAL A 320 21.86 -3.29 -2.35
CA VAL A 320 22.05 -4.74 -2.27
C VAL A 320 20.76 -5.40 -2.74
N PHE A 321 20.86 -6.31 -3.70
CA PHE A 321 19.70 -6.94 -4.34
C PHE A 321 19.52 -8.38 -3.86
N SER A 322 18.29 -8.91 -3.96
CA SER A 322 17.97 -10.29 -3.55
C SER A 322 18.76 -11.37 -4.29
N ASP A 323 19.28 -11.07 -5.48
CA ASP A 323 20.14 -11.97 -6.27
C ASP A 323 21.61 -11.99 -5.80
N GLY A 324 21.93 -11.25 -4.72
CA GLY A 324 23.25 -11.13 -4.14
C GLY A 324 24.16 -10.09 -4.82
N SER A 325 23.71 -9.48 -5.92
CA SER A 325 24.47 -8.42 -6.59
C SER A 325 24.31 -7.07 -5.88
N SER A 326 25.20 -6.11 -6.18
CA SER A 326 25.18 -4.79 -5.57
C SER A 326 25.59 -3.66 -6.53
N VAL A 327 25.15 -2.44 -6.20
CA VAL A 327 25.47 -1.21 -6.94
C VAL A 327 25.84 -0.13 -5.92
N ALA A 328 26.99 0.53 -6.11
CA ALA A 328 27.41 1.63 -5.24
C ALA A 328 26.52 2.87 -5.44
N VAL A 329 26.19 3.53 -4.33
CA VAL A 329 25.45 4.79 -4.30
C VAL A 329 26.40 5.89 -3.84
N GLY A 330 26.52 6.94 -4.65
CA GLY A 330 27.31 8.11 -4.31
C GLY A 330 26.63 8.99 -3.25
N GLN A 331 27.16 10.18 -3.09
CA GLN A 331 26.56 11.20 -2.21
C GLN A 331 25.19 11.63 -2.77
N LEU A 332 24.18 11.71 -1.90
CA LEU A 332 22.87 12.22 -2.27
C LEU A 332 22.85 13.76 -2.23
N ASN A 333 21.90 14.36 -2.95
CA ASN A 333 21.70 15.80 -2.96
C ASN A 333 21.08 16.26 -1.64
N ASN A 334 21.80 17.09 -0.89
CA ASN A 334 21.42 17.54 0.46
C ASN A 334 20.17 18.43 0.49
N ASP A 335 19.76 18.97 -0.65
CA ASP A 335 18.53 19.76 -0.79
C ASP A 335 17.29 18.87 -0.98
N GLY A 336 17.44 17.55 -0.89
CA GLY A 336 16.39 16.57 -1.13
C GLY A 336 16.02 16.42 -2.61
N SER A 337 16.80 16.96 -3.55
CA SER A 337 16.56 16.73 -4.98
C SER A 337 17.00 15.32 -5.43
N ALA A 338 16.42 14.86 -6.53
CA ALA A 338 16.60 13.49 -7.02
C ALA A 338 18.07 13.11 -7.28
N THR A 339 18.51 12.01 -6.68
CA THR A 339 19.76 11.33 -7.03
C THR A 339 19.43 10.03 -7.76
N THR A 340 19.73 9.96 -9.06
CA THR A 340 19.42 8.78 -9.88
C THR A 340 20.59 7.80 -9.93
N VAL A 341 20.32 6.53 -9.63
CA VAL A 341 21.26 5.42 -9.74
C VAL A 341 20.75 4.44 -10.80
N SER A 342 21.38 4.44 -11.97
CA SER A 342 21.07 3.53 -13.06
C SER A 342 22.01 2.32 -13.04
N PHE A 343 21.50 1.15 -13.42
CA PHE A 343 22.27 -0.09 -13.47
C PHE A 343 21.71 -1.05 -14.53
N THR A 344 22.48 -2.07 -14.90
CA THR A 344 22.00 -3.13 -15.79
C THR A 344 20.76 -3.80 -15.20
N ALA A 345 19.70 -3.87 -16.00
CA ALA A 345 18.40 -4.39 -15.58
C ALA A 345 18.53 -5.78 -14.94
N ARG A 346 17.87 -5.99 -13.81
CA ARG A 346 17.96 -7.22 -13.01
C ARG A 346 16.61 -7.60 -12.41
N THR A 347 16.33 -8.89 -12.40
CA THR A 347 15.08 -9.44 -11.85
C THR A 347 15.30 -9.86 -10.40
N VAL A 348 14.63 -9.17 -9.48
CA VAL A 348 14.87 -9.25 -8.03
C VAL A 348 13.55 -9.28 -7.27
N THR A 349 13.56 -9.79 -6.05
CA THR A 349 12.45 -9.70 -5.10
C THR A 349 12.72 -8.68 -4.00
N SER A 350 13.94 -8.15 -3.89
CA SER A 350 14.22 -7.03 -3.00
C SER A 350 15.38 -6.17 -3.47
N VAL A 351 15.36 -4.92 -3.02
CA VAL A 351 16.51 -3.99 -3.04
C VAL A 351 16.60 -3.30 -1.69
N GLN A 352 17.79 -3.36 -1.08
CA GLN A 352 18.12 -2.67 0.16
C GLN A 352 19.10 -1.55 -0.13
N LEU A 353 18.80 -0.33 0.31
CA LEU A 353 19.82 0.70 0.47
C LEU A 353 20.50 0.51 1.82
N GLN A 354 21.76 0.07 1.79
CA GLN A 354 22.65 0.05 2.95
C GLN A 354 23.44 1.35 2.98
N ILE A 355 23.24 2.17 4.01
CA ILE A 355 23.97 3.44 4.17
C ILE A 355 25.36 3.14 4.72
N THR A 356 26.41 3.58 4.02
CA THR A 356 27.80 3.28 4.37
C THR A 356 28.55 4.48 4.92
N LYS A 357 28.17 5.71 4.53
CA LYS A 357 28.72 6.96 5.06
C LYS A 357 27.65 8.06 5.12
N VAL A 358 27.76 8.90 6.13
CA VAL A 358 26.93 10.10 6.36
C VAL A 358 27.81 11.33 6.60
N ALA A 359 27.23 12.53 6.57
CA ALA A 359 27.95 13.74 6.95
C ALA A 359 28.26 13.74 8.46
N SER A 360 29.28 14.50 8.88
CA SER A 360 29.74 14.50 10.27
C SER A 360 28.74 15.08 11.28
N LYS A 361 27.72 15.81 10.81
CA LYS A 361 26.65 16.39 11.62
C LYS A 361 25.37 15.55 11.64
N THR A 362 25.36 14.40 10.98
CA THR A 362 24.17 13.56 10.89
C THR A 362 23.82 12.97 12.24
N GLU A 363 22.60 13.24 12.69
CA GLU A 363 22.01 12.71 13.91
C GLU A 363 20.99 11.61 13.57
N ASN A 364 20.24 11.79 12.50
CA ASN A 364 19.18 10.88 12.06
C ASN A 364 19.22 10.71 10.54
N VAL A 365 19.89 9.70 10.04
CA VAL A 365 19.90 9.45 8.58
C VAL A 365 18.52 8.98 8.10
N GLY A 366 18.16 9.31 6.85
CA GLY A 366 16.88 8.91 6.26
C GLY A 366 16.74 9.25 4.79
N LEU A 367 15.52 9.16 4.27
CA LEU A 367 15.17 9.49 2.89
C LEU A 367 13.80 10.17 2.86
N ALA A 368 13.68 11.23 2.05
CA ALA A 368 12.39 11.79 1.70
C ALA A 368 11.62 10.84 0.76
N GLU A 369 12.31 10.17 -0.17
CA GLU A 369 11.68 9.22 -1.10
C GLU A 369 12.71 8.22 -1.67
N PHE A 370 12.25 7.02 -1.99
CA PHE A 370 12.96 5.88 -2.55
C PHE A 370 12.13 5.25 -3.66
N GLU A 371 12.39 5.66 -4.89
CA GLU A 371 11.75 5.10 -6.07
C GLU A 371 12.54 3.92 -6.65
N ALA A 372 11.84 2.87 -7.08
CA ALA A 372 12.42 1.71 -7.75
C ALA A 372 11.75 1.49 -9.11
N TRP A 373 12.45 1.82 -10.19
CA TRP A 373 11.91 1.84 -11.54
C TRP A 373 12.21 0.56 -12.30
N GLY A 374 11.14 -0.09 -12.76
CA GLY A 374 11.19 -1.41 -13.36
C GLY A 374 9.90 -1.85 -14.02
N THR A 375 9.85 -3.13 -14.38
CA THR A 375 8.63 -3.82 -14.80
C THR A 375 8.31 -4.96 -13.85
N ALA A 376 7.03 -5.18 -13.54
CA ALA A 376 6.62 -6.42 -12.89
C ALA A 376 6.84 -7.59 -13.85
N ALA A 377 7.33 -8.74 -13.36
CA ALA A 377 7.47 -9.90 -14.21
C ALA A 377 6.09 -10.33 -14.73
N SER A 378 5.95 -10.44 -16.07
CA SER A 378 4.75 -10.99 -16.69
C SER A 378 4.59 -12.46 -16.29
N THR A 379 3.51 -12.78 -15.59
CA THR A 379 3.01 -14.15 -15.53
C THR A 379 2.36 -14.45 -16.87
N ALA A 380 3.15 -14.99 -17.81
CA ALA A 380 2.58 -15.65 -18.97
C ALA A 380 1.64 -16.79 -18.50
N PRO A 381 0.48 -17.02 -19.16
CA PRO A 381 -0.31 -18.20 -18.87
C PRO A 381 0.55 -19.43 -19.15
N SER A 382 0.62 -20.33 -18.19
CA SER A 382 1.27 -21.63 -18.35
C SER A 382 0.50 -22.43 -19.40
N THR A 383 0.96 -22.39 -20.65
CA THR A 383 0.53 -23.34 -21.67
C THR A 383 1.04 -24.72 -21.24
N THR A 384 0.16 -25.56 -20.71
CA THR A 384 0.41 -26.98 -20.46
C THR A 384 0.47 -27.72 -21.80
N THR A 385 1.67 -27.79 -22.39
CA THR A 385 1.99 -28.83 -23.36
C THR A 385 2.62 -29.99 -22.59
N SER A 386 1.91 -31.11 -22.47
CA SER A 386 2.44 -32.33 -21.88
C SER A 386 3.65 -32.83 -22.67
N ALA A 387 4.82 -32.90 -22.01
CA ALA A 387 6.00 -33.57 -22.52
C ALA A 387 5.92 -35.10 -22.24
N PRO A 388 6.51 -35.95 -23.10
CA PRO A 388 6.32 -37.39 -23.04
C PRO A 388 6.96 -38.02 -21.80
N THR A 389 6.28 -39.01 -21.23
CA THR A 389 6.74 -39.76 -20.06
C THR A 389 7.81 -40.78 -20.48
N THR A 390 9.04 -40.60 -20.01
CA THR A 390 10.07 -41.65 -20.03
C THR A 390 10.41 -42.00 -18.58
N ALA A 391 10.24 -43.27 -18.23
CA ALA A 391 10.51 -43.79 -16.89
C ALA A 391 12.01 -43.69 -16.54
N ALA A 392 12.32 -43.19 -15.34
CA ALA A 392 13.66 -43.20 -14.77
C ALA A 392 13.99 -44.57 -14.14
N PRO A 393 15.27 -45.02 -14.16
CA PRO A 393 15.66 -46.34 -13.68
C PRO A 393 15.69 -46.41 -12.15
N THR A 394 15.24 -47.55 -11.62
CA THR A 394 15.35 -47.94 -10.21
C THR A 394 16.75 -48.41 -9.87
N THR A 395 17.37 -47.82 -8.83
CA THR A 395 18.54 -48.38 -8.15
C THR A 395 18.20 -48.69 -6.69
N THR A 396 18.46 -49.93 -6.28
CA THR A 396 18.28 -50.46 -4.93
C THR A 396 19.31 -49.92 -3.95
N ALA A 397 18.87 -49.54 -2.75
CA ALA A 397 19.73 -49.15 -1.63
C ALA A 397 20.49 -50.36 -1.02
N PRO A 398 21.73 -50.19 -0.54
CA PRO A 398 22.51 -51.27 0.07
C PRO A 398 22.07 -51.56 1.53
N SER A 399 22.11 -52.85 1.88
CA SER A 399 21.87 -53.40 3.22
C SER A 399 23.17 -53.44 4.03
N THR A 400 23.15 -52.97 5.28
CA THR A 400 24.23 -53.17 6.25
C THR A 400 23.74 -53.91 7.49
N THR A 401 24.53 -54.90 7.91
CA THR A 401 24.26 -55.88 8.98
C THR A 401 24.50 -55.30 10.37
N ALA A 402 23.70 -55.72 11.35
CA ALA A 402 23.83 -55.33 12.76
C ALA A 402 25.09 -55.91 13.44
N PRO A 403 25.77 -55.17 14.34
CA PRO A 403 26.85 -55.71 15.15
C PRO A 403 26.32 -56.51 16.37
N SER A 404 26.97 -57.65 16.62
CA SER A 404 26.80 -58.53 17.78
C SER A 404 27.85 -58.18 18.84
N THR A 405 27.45 -58.05 20.11
CA THR A 405 28.37 -58.00 21.26
C THR A 405 27.90 -58.87 22.42
N THR A 406 28.89 -59.51 23.04
CA THR A 406 28.84 -60.64 23.96
C THR A 406 28.38 -60.28 25.38
N ALA A 407 27.73 -61.22 26.07
CA ALA A 407 27.28 -61.09 27.46
C ALA A 407 28.45 -61.02 28.46
N PRO A 408 28.43 -60.12 29.46
CA PRO A 408 29.40 -60.10 30.55
C PRO A 408 28.96 -60.98 31.73
N THR A 409 29.97 -61.63 32.33
CA THR A 409 29.97 -62.45 33.54
C THR A 409 29.69 -61.68 34.83
N THR A 410 28.99 -62.33 35.76
CA THR A 410 28.64 -61.90 37.12
C THR A 410 29.80 -62.01 38.12
N THR A 411 29.94 -61.00 38.99
CA THR A 411 30.59 -61.09 40.31
C THR A 411 29.59 -60.76 41.43
N ALA A 412 29.71 -61.47 42.56
CA ALA A 412 28.84 -61.42 43.73
C ALA A 412 29.08 -60.18 44.64
N PRO A 413 28.14 -59.83 45.54
CA PRO A 413 27.93 -58.46 46.02
C PRO A 413 28.73 -58.10 47.28
N THR A 414 29.03 -56.81 47.43
CA THR A 414 29.33 -56.17 48.72
C THR A 414 28.20 -55.20 49.06
N THR A 415 27.59 -55.40 50.22
CA THR A 415 26.46 -54.63 50.76
C THR A 415 26.90 -53.29 51.34
N THR A 416 26.31 -52.21 50.85
CA THR A 416 26.20 -50.92 51.55
C THR A 416 24.72 -50.56 51.74
N ALA A 417 24.45 -49.92 52.88
CA ALA A 417 23.15 -49.67 53.50
C ALA A 417 22.11 -48.97 52.58
N PRO A 418 20.80 -49.17 52.80
CA PRO A 418 19.77 -48.68 51.89
C PRO A 418 19.69 -47.16 51.94
N THR A 419 19.70 -46.54 50.76
CA THR A 419 19.20 -45.17 50.58
C THR A 419 17.97 -45.27 49.70
N THR A 420 16.82 -44.93 50.26
CA THR A 420 15.57 -44.77 49.52
C THR A 420 15.69 -43.58 48.59
N THR A 421 15.81 -43.81 47.28
CA THR A 421 15.46 -42.78 46.29
C THR A 421 13.94 -42.64 46.28
N ALA A 422 13.50 -41.45 46.71
CA ALA A 422 12.12 -41.01 46.60
C ALA A 422 11.66 -41.05 45.13
N PRO A 423 10.36 -41.28 44.85
CA PRO A 423 9.84 -41.25 43.49
C PRO A 423 10.15 -39.87 42.88
N THR A 424 10.90 -39.84 41.79
CA THR A 424 11.03 -38.64 40.98
C THR A 424 9.77 -38.53 40.11
N THR A 425 8.74 -37.88 40.65
CA THR A 425 7.83 -37.13 39.79
C THR A 425 8.66 -36.05 39.11
N SER A 426 8.79 -36.12 37.78
CA SER A 426 9.25 -35.00 36.99
C SER A 426 8.46 -33.77 37.43
N ALA A 427 9.16 -32.72 37.88
CA ALA A 427 8.50 -31.47 38.24
C ALA A 427 7.62 -31.03 37.05
N PRO A 428 6.41 -30.49 37.30
CA PRO A 428 5.57 -29.98 36.24
C PRO A 428 6.37 -28.92 35.48
N SER A 429 6.73 -29.25 34.25
CA SER A 429 7.35 -28.30 33.34
C SER A 429 6.31 -27.22 33.07
N THR A 430 6.62 -25.97 33.39
CA THR A 430 5.76 -24.83 33.10
C THR A 430 5.69 -24.68 31.58
N ALA A 431 4.47 -24.70 31.02
CA ALA A 431 4.26 -24.50 29.60
C ALA A 431 4.96 -23.20 29.15
N THR A 432 5.85 -23.28 28.16
CA THR A 432 6.66 -22.15 27.71
C THR A 432 5.84 -21.24 26.80
N ASN A 433 5.67 -19.97 27.17
CA ASN A 433 5.07 -18.96 26.29
C ASN A 433 6.10 -18.53 25.23
N VAL A 434 5.92 -19.00 24.00
CA VAL A 434 6.80 -18.74 22.86
C VAL A 434 6.52 -17.39 22.18
N ALA A 435 5.45 -16.68 22.56
CA ALA A 435 5.18 -15.33 22.06
C ALA A 435 6.19 -14.29 22.55
N ARG A 436 6.81 -14.54 23.71
CA ARG A 436 7.76 -13.62 24.36
C ARG A 436 9.22 -13.86 23.98
N GLN A 437 9.48 -14.75 23.03
CA GLN A 437 10.84 -14.95 22.54
C GLN A 437 11.30 -13.69 21.80
N SER A 438 12.53 -13.25 22.02
CA SER A 438 13.09 -12.04 21.39
C SER A 438 13.14 -12.11 19.86
N THR A 439 12.98 -13.30 19.29
CA THR A 439 12.95 -13.56 17.85
C THR A 439 11.56 -13.45 17.24
N VAL A 440 10.50 -13.26 18.05
CA VAL A 440 9.13 -13.10 17.54
C VAL A 440 8.97 -11.73 16.92
N LYS A 441 8.59 -11.72 15.63
CA LYS A 441 8.16 -10.50 14.95
C LYS A 441 6.66 -10.34 15.12
N VAL A 442 6.23 -9.18 15.62
CA VAL A 442 4.82 -8.83 15.76
C VAL A 442 4.45 -7.75 14.75
N THR A 443 3.43 -8.01 13.93
CA THR A 443 2.85 -7.04 13.00
C THR A 443 1.35 -6.94 13.21
N ALA A 444 0.76 -5.80 12.90
CA ALA A 444 -0.69 -5.59 13.02
C ALA A 444 -1.22 -4.77 11.85
N SER A 445 -2.54 -4.81 11.64
CA SER A 445 -3.24 -4.04 10.60
C SER A 445 -3.04 -2.53 10.75
N SER A 446 -3.06 -2.05 12.00
CA SER A 446 -2.77 -0.68 12.39
C SER A 446 -2.41 -0.64 13.87
N GLN A 447 -1.87 0.49 14.33
CA GLN A 447 -1.50 0.69 15.73
C GLN A 447 -1.49 2.18 16.08
N GLN A 448 -1.89 2.53 17.30
CA GLN A 448 -1.74 3.88 17.82
C GLN A 448 -0.26 4.21 18.11
N SER A 449 0.04 5.49 18.33
CA SER A 449 1.40 5.95 18.67
C SER A 449 1.88 5.43 20.03
N SER A 450 0.99 5.35 21.01
CA SER A 450 1.28 4.82 22.36
C SER A 450 1.10 3.29 22.47
N SER A 451 0.23 2.70 21.66
CA SER A 451 -0.33 1.35 21.85
C SER A 451 0.14 0.41 20.73
N LYS A 452 1.45 0.18 20.66
CA LYS A 452 2.13 -0.55 19.55
C LYS A 452 1.84 -2.06 19.58
N ALA A 453 1.91 -2.73 18.42
CA ALA A 453 1.66 -4.17 18.29
C ALA A 453 2.55 -5.03 19.21
N ALA A 454 3.81 -4.62 19.41
CA ALA A 454 4.75 -5.30 20.31
C ALA A 454 4.30 -5.35 21.78
N LYS A 455 3.36 -4.49 22.19
CA LYS A 455 2.81 -4.47 23.55
C LYS A 455 1.93 -5.68 23.84
N ALA A 456 1.29 -6.25 22.83
CA ALA A 456 0.53 -7.48 22.98
C ALA A 456 1.39 -8.72 23.33
N VAL A 457 2.71 -8.63 23.44
CA VAL A 457 3.58 -9.76 23.81
C VAL A 457 4.61 -9.40 24.87
N ASP A 458 4.42 -8.26 25.56
CA ASP A 458 5.41 -7.77 26.52
C ASP A 458 5.27 -8.43 27.91
N GLY A 459 4.20 -9.19 28.12
CA GLY A 459 3.88 -9.90 29.35
C GLY A 459 3.08 -9.06 30.34
N VAL A 460 2.45 -7.98 29.89
CA VAL A 460 1.67 -7.05 30.72
C VAL A 460 0.20 -7.10 30.28
N ILE A 461 -0.63 -7.77 31.07
CA ILE A 461 -2.07 -7.95 30.78
C ILE A 461 -2.93 -6.70 31.11
N SER A 462 -2.31 -5.56 31.42
CA SER A 462 -3.02 -4.30 31.69
C SER A 462 -3.03 -3.40 30.46
N GLY A 463 -3.89 -2.38 30.44
CA GLY A 463 -4.05 -1.51 29.29
C GLY A 463 -4.87 -0.27 29.61
N TYR A 464 -5.46 0.37 28.61
CA TYR A 464 -6.43 1.44 28.82
C TYR A 464 -7.63 0.91 29.62
N PRO A 465 -8.15 1.64 30.63
CA PRO A 465 -7.89 3.06 30.90
C PRO A 465 -6.70 3.35 31.81
N ALA A 466 -6.07 2.33 32.41
CA ALA A 466 -5.00 2.53 33.37
C ALA A 466 -3.69 3.01 32.71
N ASP A 467 -3.28 2.35 31.64
CA ASP A 467 -2.09 2.71 30.85
C ASP A 467 -2.20 2.13 29.43
N ALA A 468 -2.60 2.97 28.47
CA ALA A 468 -2.71 2.59 27.05
C ALA A 468 -1.35 2.18 26.43
N THR A 469 -0.21 2.47 27.08
CA THR A 469 1.12 2.08 26.57
C THR A 469 1.47 0.61 26.81
N LYS A 470 0.61 -0.13 27.52
CA LYS A 470 0.77 -1.55 27.87
C LYS A 470 -0.07 -2.50 27.03
N GLU A 471 -0.81 -1.97 26.07
CA GLU A 471 -1.63 -2.76 25.16
C GLU A 471 -1.27 -2.44 23.70
N TRP A 472 -1.60 -3.36 22.80
CA TRP A 472 -1.78 -3.01 21.41
C TRP A 472 -3.19 -2.47 21.24
N ALA A 473 -3.33 -1.34 20.57
CA ALA A 473 -4.62 -0.83 20.10
C ALA A 473 -4.48 -0.32 18.67
N THR A 474 -5.47 -0.62 17.85
CA THR A 474 -5.55 -0.14 16.47
C THR A 474 -5.80 1.36 16.41
N ASP A 475 -5.41 2.01 15.32
CA ASP A 475 -5.86 3.38 15.04
C ASP A 475 -7.28 3.32 14.48
N ARG A 476 -8.29 3.34 15.38
CA ARG A 476 -9.73 3.25 15.05
C ARG A 476 -10.16 2.03 14.23
N GLY A 477 -9.40 0.93 14.31
CA GLY A 477 -9.73 -0.33 13.66
C GLY A 477 -10.84 -1.09 14.39
N LYS A 478 -11.64 -1.88 13.66
CA LYS A 478 -12.75 -2.68 14.21
C LYS A 478 -12.71 -4.11 13.66
N ALA A 479 -13.86 -4.67 13.25
CA ALA A 479 -13.91 -5.92 12.51
C ALA A 479 -13.01 -5.84 11.25
N GLY A 480 -12.26 -6.90 10.99
CA GLY A 480 -11.24 -6.98 9.95
C GLY A 480 -9.83 -6.59 10.40
N SER A 481 -9.66 -5.94 11.55
CA SER A 481 -8.34 -5.69 12.13
C SER A 481 -7.65 -6.98 12.56
N TRP A 482 -6.33 -6.99 12.54
CA TRP A 482 -5.55 -8.20 12.81
C TRP A 482 -4.21 -7.90 13.47
N ILE A 483 -3.68 -8.90 14.18
CA ILE A 483 -2.32 -8.95 14.73
C ILE A 483 -1.70 -10.33 14.47
N THR A 484 -0.44 -10.35 14.05
CA THR A 484 0.28 -11.56 13.62
C THR A 484 1.60 -11.68 14.39
N LEU A 485 1.83 -12.86 14.96
CA LEU A 485 3.12 -13.27 15.53
C LEU A 485 3.81 -14.19 14.54
N THR A 486 5.08 -13.93 14.25
CA THR A 486 5.90 -14.71 13.30
C THR A 486 7.19 -15.15 13.97
N TRP A 487 7.51 -16.45 13.88
CA TRP A 487 8.75 -17.04 14.35
C TRP A 487 9.70 -17.33 13.19
N SER A 488 11.00 -17.12 13.41
CA SER A 488 12.05 -17.45 12.45
C SER A 488 12.26 -18.96 12.25
N SER A 489 11.71 -19.78 13.15
CA SER A 489 11.73 -21.24 13.09
C SER A 489 10.39 -21.78 13.56
N ALA A 490 9.96 -22.90 12.99
CA ALA A 490 8.67 -23.48 13.31
C ALA A 490 8.60 -23.89 14.79
N VAL A 491 7.54 -23.49 15.48
CA VAL A 491 7.21 -23.86 16.86
C VAL A 491 6.02 -24.81 16.88
N THR A 492 6.01 -25.76 17.81
CA THR A 492 4.83 -26.62 18.04
C THR A 492 4.04 -26.06 19.21
N VAL A 493 2.77 -25.70 18.99
CA VAL A 493 1.92 -25.00 19.97
C VAL A 493 0.57 -25.69 20.10
N ASN A 494 -0.06 -25.62 21.27
CA ASN A 494 -1.37 -26.25 21.53
C ASN A 494 -2.33 -25.38 22.37
N LYS A 495 -1.90 -24.18 22.75
CA LYS A 495 -2.69 -23.27 23.56
C LYS A 495 -2.34 -21.82 23.25
N ILE A 496 -3.37 -21.00 23.07
CA ILE A 496 -3.30 -19.55 22.91
C ILE A 496 -4.13 -18.90 24.01
N VAL A 497 -3.66 -17.79 24.56
CA VAL A 497 -4.42 -16.98 25.52
C VAL A 497 -4.46 -15.55 25.01
N LEU A 498 -5.67 -15.02 24.83
CA LEU A 498 -5.92 -13.66 24.35
C LEU A 498 -6.53 -12.86 25.49
N TYR A 499 -6.06 -11.63 25.64
CA TYR A 499 -6.55 -10.68 26.63
C TYR A 499 -7.05 -9.46 25.85
N ASP A 500 -8.35 -9.19 25.94
CA ASP A 500 -8.93 -7.97 25.37
C ASP A 500 -8.34 -6.74 26.08
N ARG A 501 -8.64 -5.55 25.57
CA ARG A 501 -8.33 -4.32 26.28
C ARG A 501 -9.15 -4.26 27.57
N PRO A 502 -8.60 -3.84 28.71
CA PRO A 502 -9.31 -3.82 30.00
C PRO A 502 -10.23 -2.59 30.16
N ASN A 503 -10.87 -2.17 29.07
CA ASN A 503 -11.89 -1.13 29.06
C ASN A 503 -13.21 -1.70 28.54
N LEU A 504 -14.32 -1.26 29.14
CA LEU A 504 -15.62 -1.90 28.89
C LEU A 504 -16.31 -1.43 27.60
N ASP A 505 -15.77 -0.41 26.93
CA ASP A 505 -16.35 0.14 25.72
C ASP A 505 -15.87 -0.63 24.48
N ASP A 506 -14.59 -1.03 24.47
CA ASP A 506 -13.92 -1.67 23.35
C ASP A 506 -13.80 -3.19 23.51
N GLN A 507 -14.84 -3.91 23.06
CA GLN A 507 -14.89 -5.37 23.15
C GLN A 507 -14.81 -6.09 21.79
N VAL A 508 -13.97 -7.13 21.71
CA VAL A 508 -13.99 -8.13 20.64
C VAL A 508 -15.03 -9.21 20.93
N LEU A 509 -16.02 -9.36 20.04
CA LEU A 509 -17.11 -10.34 20.18
C LEU A 509 -16.83 -11.67 19.48
N SER A 510 -15.99 -11.66 18.44
CA SER A 510 -15.49 -12.88 17.81
C SER A 510 -14.24 -12.60 17.00
N GLY A 511 -13.42 -13.63 16.81
CA GLY A 511 -12.28 -13.57 15.91
C GLY A 511 -11.89 -14.95 15.38
N THR A 512 -10.88 -14.98 14.53
CA THR A 512 -10.35 -16.18 13.93
C THR A 512 -8.84 -16.20 14.09
N LEU A 513 -8.31 -17.28 14.66
CA LEU A 513 -6.90 -17.61 14.61
C LEU A 513 -6.59 -18.25 13.26
N VAL A 514 -5.65 -17.68 12.51
CA VAL A 514 -5.18 -18.19 11.22
C VAL A 514 -3.72 -18.60 11.37
N PHE A 515 -3.44 -19.87 11.16
CA PHE A 515 -2.11 -20.45 11.34
C PHE A 515 -1.35 -20.53 10.01
N SER A 516 -0.02 -20.49 10.05
CA SER A 516 0.83 -20.64 8.86
C SER A 516 0.64 -21.95 8.09
N ASP A 517 0.09 -22.98 8.73
CA ASP A 517 -0.24 -24.26 8.09
C ASP A 517 -1.55 -24.21 7.29
N GLY A 518 -2.20 -23.03 7.24
CA GLY A 518 -3.47 -22.79 6.55
C GLY A 518 -4.70 -23.16 7.37
N SER A 519 -4.54 -23.77 8.54
CA SER A 519 -5.67 -24.08 9.42
C SER A 519 -6.18 -22.84 10.14
N THR A 520 -7.45 -22.88 10.55
CA THR A 520 -8.08 -21.81 11.32
C THR A 520 -8.80 -22.34 12.55
N ILE A 521 -8.91 -21.50 13.58
CA ILE A 521 -9.72 -21.77 14.77
C ILE A 521 -10.57 -20.54 15.07
N ALA A 522 -11.88 -20.73 15.17
CA ALA A 522 -12.79 -19.68 15.61
C ALA A 522 -12.58 -19.40 17.11
N VAL A 523 -12.53 -18.13 17.45
CA VAL A 523 -12.43 -17.60 18.81
C VAL A 523 -13.74 -16.88 19.11
N GLY A 524 -14.36 -17.26 20.23
CA GLY A 524 -15.56 -16.57 20.71
C GLY A 524 -15.25 -15.17 21.25
N GLN A 525 -16.22 -14.62 21.96
CA GLN A 525 -16.10 -13.34 22.64
C GLN A 525 -14.90 -13.33 23.59
N LEU A 526 -14.08 -12.28 23.53
CA LEU A 526 -13.05 -12.04 24.53
C LEU A 526 -13.68 -11.39 25.77
N ASN A 527 -13.10 -11.67 26.93
CA ASN A 527 -13.61 -11.10 28.18
C ASN A 527 -13.37 -9.57 28.19
N ASN A 528 -14.46 -8.80 28.29
CA ASN A 528 -14.46 -7.34 28.20
C ASN A 528 -13.67 -6.63 29.32
N ASP A 529 -13.38 -7.33 30.41
CA ASP A 529 -12.57 -6.82 31.51
C ASP A 529 -11.06 -7.03 31.29
N GLY A 530 -10.67 -7.49 30.09
CA GLY A 530 -9.29 -7.82 29.75
C GLY A 530 -8.78 -9.09 30.42
N THR A 531 -9.64 -9.93 31.01
CA THR A 531 -9.20 -11.22 31.57
C THR A 531 -8.98 -12.29 30.49
N ALA A 532 -8.24 -13.33 30.84
CA ALA A 532 -7.77 -14.36 29.92
C ALA A 532 -8.92 -15.10 29.19
N THR A 533 -8.86 -15.10 27.86
CA THR A 533 -9.66 -15.99 27.00
C THR A 533 -8.74 -17.06 26.43
N THR A 534 -8.93 -18.31 26.86
CA THR A 534 -8.04 -19.43 26.49
C THR A 534 -8.62 -20.25 25.34
N VAL A 535 -7.79 -20.50 24.33
CA VAL A 535 -8.09 -21.37 23.18
C VAL A 535 -7.09 -22.53 23.18
N SER A 536 -7.59 -23.75 23.41
CA SER A 536 -6.80 -24.99 23.39
C SER A 536 -7.13 -25.81 22.15
N PHE A 537 -6.13 -26.46 21.57
CA PHE A 537 -6.27 -27.24 20.34
C PHE A 537 -5.19 -28.31 20.23
N ASP A 538 -5.37 -29.27 19.31
CA ASP A 538 -4.36 -30.30 19.04
C ASP A 538 -3.03 -29.66 18.59
N PRO A 539 -1.85 -30.19 18.97
CA PRO A 539 -0.57 -29.57 18.66
C PRO A 539 -0.39 -29.24 17.17
N LYS A 540 -0.05 -27.98 16.88
CA LYS A 540 0.21 -27.46 15.53
C LYS A 540 1.66 -26.99 15.41
N LYS A 541 2.33 -27.39 14.33
CA LYS A 541 3.68 -26.90 13.98
C LYS A 541 3.55 -25.72 13.03
N ILE A 542 3.85 -24.52 13.51
CA ILE A 542 3.58 -23.25 12.81
C ILE A 542 4.79 -22.33 12.81
N THR A 543 4.87 -21.46 11.81
CA THR A 543 5.81 -20.33 11.73
C THR A 543 5.11 -18.98 11.96
N SER A 544 3.78 -18.94 11.92
CA SER A 544 3.00 -17.77 12.32
C SER A 544 1.60 -18.13 12.81
N VAL A 545 1.04 -17.22 13.60
CA VAL A 545 -0.39 -17.19 13.94
C VAL A 545 -0.87 -15.74 13.87
N GLN A 546 -2.00 -15.54 13.20
CA GLN A 546 -2.71 -14.27 13.15
C GLN A 546 -4.00 -14.39 13.96
N PHE A 547 -4.27 -13.42 14.83
CA PHE A 547 -5.62 -13.20 15.33
C PHE A 547 -6.29 -12.12 14.48
N LYS A 548 -7.34 -12.51 13.77
CA LYS A 548 -8.18 -11.61 12.97
C LYS A 548 -9.48 -11.36 13.72
N VAL A 549 -9.84 -10.11 13.93
CA VAL A 549 -11.11 -9.73 14.56
C VAL A 549 -12.23 -9.86 13.53
N ASP A 550 -13.28 -10.61 13.86
CA ASP A 550 -14.42 -10.84 12.97
C ASP A 550 -15.63 -9.96 13.35
N SER A 551 -15.84 -9.71 14.65
CA SER A 551 -16.90 -8.82 15.12
C SER A 551 -16.54 -8.16 16.46
N VAL A 552 -17.17 -7.02 16.73
CA VAL A 552 -16.93 -6.17 17.91
C VAL A 552 -18.26 -5.67 18.47
N SER A 553 -18.26 -5.22 19.72
CA SER A 553 -19.45 -4.61 20.32
C SER A 553 -19.79 -3.27 19.65
N SER A 554 -21.04 -2.84 19.80
CA SER A 554 -21.48 -1.55 19.24
C SER A 554 -20.83 -0.34 19.90
N SER A 555 -20.36 -0.48 21.14
CA SER A 555 -19.63 0.58 21.87
C SER A 555 -18.17 0.68 21.43
N THR A 556 -17.64 -0.35 20.76
CA THR A 556 -16.22 -0.40 20.38
C THR A 556 -15.89 0.77 19.46
N TYR A 557 -15.03 1.65 19.95
CA TYR A 557 -14.37 2.71 19.23
C TYR A 557 -13.17 2.16 18.45
N GLU A 558 -12.35 1.32 19.07
CA GLU A 558 -11.17 0.70 18.46
C GLU A 558 -10.75 -0.61 19.13
N VAL A 559 -10.33 -1.60 18.35
CA VAL A 559 -9.92 -2.91 18.88
C VAL A 559 -8.46 -2.94 19.29
N GLY A 560 -8.13 -3.88 20.17
CA GLY A 560 -6.76 -4.16 20.56
C GLY A 560 -6.65 -5.44 21.38
N LEU A 561 -5.47 -5.67 21.94
CA LEU A 561 -5.22 -6.74 22.91
C LEU A 561 -4.26 -6.20 23.96
N ALA A 562 -4.55 -6.48 25.24
CA ALA A 562 -3.57 -6.27 26.29
C ALA A 562 -2.42 -7.28 26.16
N GLU A 563 -2.71 -8.54 25.84
CA GLU A 563 -1.70 -9.59 25.68
C GLU A 563 -2.20 -10.70 24.74
N PHE A 564 -1.25 -11.32 24.02
CA PHE A 564 -1.39 -12.42 23.08
C PHE A 564 -0.31 -13.46 23.38
N GLU A 565 -0.69 -14.43 24.21
CA GLU A 565 0.20 -15.51 24.61
C GLU A 565 0.05 -16.75 23.71
N VAL A 566 1.17 -17.40 23.42
CA VAL A 566 1.21 -18.63 22.61
C VAL A 566 2.08 -19.64 23.34
N TYR A 567 1.53 -20.80 23.71
CA TYR A 567 2.24 -21.79 24.51
C TYR A 567 2.69 -22.99 23.69
N ALA A 568 3.96 -23.36 23.87
CA ALA A 568 4.53 -24.56 23.28
C ALA A 568 3.80 -25.82 23.78
N SER A 569 3.51 -26.74 22.87
CA SER A 569 3.11 -28.09 23.22
C SER A 569 4.29 -28.80 23.87
N GLN A 570 4.04 -29.44 25.01
CA GLN A 570 5.04 -30.27 25.68
C GLN A 570 5.06 -31.69 25.15
#